data_AF-A0A4J2ETM1-F1
#
_entry.id   AF-A0A4J2ETM1-F1
#
_cell.length_a   1.000
_cell.length_b   1.000
_cell.length_c   1.000
_cell.angle_alpha   90.00
_cell.angle_beta   90.00
_cell.angle_gamma   90.00
#
_symmetry.space_group_name_H-M   'P 1'
#
loop_
_entity.id
_entity.type
_entity.pdbx_description
1 polymer ?
#
loop_
_entity_poly.entity_id
_entity_poly.type
_entity_poly.pdbx_seq_one_letter_code
_entity_poly.pdbx_strand_id
1 'polypeptide(L)'
;MDTWYISDLKLLGTILFFFPSENLPLLIDRIMKTIEKYKYFRETKAFLSSFLANLSTVYFQHHLFKECETITLQLLVLAEELKIYDILGFSQVRLGILQHNSDLIDKGITLLRLTKEEALVKILEKEINDFSNL
;
A
#
# COMPACT_ATOMS: atom_id res chain seq x y z
N MET A 1 29.67 0.80 -2.91
CA MET A 1 28.95 -0.41 -2.46
C MET A 1 27.87 0.05 -1.49
N ASP A 2 26.63 0.23 -1.98
CA ASP A 2 25.43 0.40 -1.14
C ASP A 2 24.17 0.23 -2.01
N THR A 3 24.18 -0.79 -2.89
CA THR A 3 23.11 -1.01 -3.88
C THR A 3 22.14 -2.06 -3.34
N TRP A 4 20.90 -1.67 -3.10
CA TRP A 4 19.81 -2.61 -2.83
C TRP A 4 19.30 -3.28 -4.11
N TYR A 5 18.98 -4.56 -3.96
CA TYR A 5 18.40 -5.47 -4.93
C TYR A 5 16.98 -5.90 -4.49
N ILE A 6 16.26 -6.57 -5.39
CA ILE A 6 14.92 -7.09 -5.09
C ILE A 6 14.91 -8.08 -3.92
N SER A 7 16.02 -8.80 -3.67
CA SER A 7 16.16 -9.70 -2.52
C SER A 7 16.11 -8.95 -1.19
N ASP A 8 16.65 -7.74 -1.13
CA ASP A 8 16.63 -6.91 0.07
C ASP A 8 15.20 -6.46 0.39
N LEU A 9 14.42 -6.08 -0.64
CA LEU A 9 13.00 -5.77 -0.48
C LEU A 9 12.20 -7.01 -0.05
N LYS A 10 12.51 -8.20 -0.58
CA LYS A 10 11.85 -9.45 -0.16
C LYS A 10 12.12 -9.79 1.30
N LEU A 11 13.37 -9.63 1.74
CA LEU A 11 13.76 -9.81 3.14
C LEU A 11 13.01 -8.80 4.02
N LEU A 12 13.05 -7.52 3.67
CA LEU A 12 12.34 -6.47 4.40
C LEU A 12 10.83 -6.76 4.45
N GLY A 13 10.22 -7.15 3.33
CA GLY A 13 8.81 -7.50 3.26
C GLY A 13 8.40 -8.67 4.16
N THR A 14 9.33 -9.60 4.42
CA THR A 14 9.12 -10.73 5.33
C THR A 14 9.11 -10.30 6.80
N ILE A 15 9.90 -9.29 7.15
CA ILE A 15 10.06 -8.81 8.54
C ILE A 15 9.32 -7.49 8.79
N LEU A 16 8.57 -6.98 7.82
CA LEU A 16 8.11 -5.59 7.78
C LEU A 16 7.26 -5.21 9.00
N PHE A 17 6.35 -6.08 9.42
CA PHE A 17 5.47 -5.89 10.58
C PHE A 17 6.18 -6.01 11.93
N PHE A 18 7.41 -6.56 11.95
CA PHE A 18 8.25 -6.64 13.14
C PHE A 18 9.34 -5.56 13.14
N PHE A 19 9.50 -4.84 12.02
CA PHE A 19 10.53 -3.83 11.87
C PHE A 19 10.14 -2.56 12.63
N PRO A 20 11.06 -1.91 13.37
CA PRO A 20 10.74 -0.68 14.09
C PRO A 20 10.22 0.40 13.13
N SER A 21 8.96 0.82 13.33
CA SER A 21 8.28 1.73 12.41
C SER A 21 8.93 3.11 12.34
N GLU A 22 9.54 3.57 13.43
CA GLU A 22 10.36 4.79 13.49
C GLU A 22 11.54 4.81 12.50
N ASN A 23 12.04 3.64 12.11
CA ASN A 23 13.16 3.52 11.18
C ASN A 23 12.72 3.39 9.71
N LEU A 24 11.45 3.06 9.44
CA LEU A 24 10.94 2.87 8.09
C LEU A 24 11.00 4.15 7.24
N PRO A 25 10.67 5.35 7.75
CA PRO A 25 10.82 6.60 7.00
C PRO A 25 12.26 6.85 6.55
N LEU A 26 13.26 6.41 7.32
CA LEU A 26 14.68 6.57 6.97
C LEU A 26 15.09 5.69 5.78
N LEU A 27 14.34 4.61 5.54
CA LEU A 27 14.60 3.66 4.45
C LEU A 27 13.78 3.98 3.20
N ILE A 28 12.82 4.91 3.26
CA ILE A 28 11.84 5.12 2.20
C ILE A 28 12.49 5.49 0.87
N ASP A 29 13.45 6.41 0.87
CA ASP A 29 14.19 6.80 -0.33
C ASP A 29 14.92 5.61 -0.96
N ARG A 30 15.45 4.71 -0.12
CA ARG A 30 16.20 3.55 -0.58
C ARG A 30 15.27 2.46 -1.12
N ILE A 31 14.14 2.24 -0.45
CA ILE A 31 13.05 1.37 -0.91
C ILE A 31 12.58 1.87 -2.29
N MET A 32 12.24 3.15 -2.40
CA MET A 32 11.71 3.73 -3.64
C MET A 32 12.71 3.68 -4.79
N LYS A 33 13.97 4.05 -4.54
CA LYS A 33 15.05 3.90 -5.53
C LYS A 33 15.24 2.45 -5.98
N THR A 34 14.96 1.49 -5.12
CA THR A 34 15.07 0.06 -5.47
C THR A 34 13.88 -0.37 -6.31
N ILE A 35 12.65 -0.01 -5.92
CA ILE A 35 11.42 -0.25 -6.68
C ILE A 35 11.54 0.31 -8.10
N GLU A 36 12.05 1.53 -8.24
CA GLU A 36 12.25 2.22 -9.52
C GLU A 36 13.12 1.41 -10.50
N LYS A 37 14.18 0.74 -10.01
CA LYS A 37 15.04 -0.12 -10.86
C LYS A 37 14.27 -1.29 -11.46
N TYR A 38 13.24 -1.77 -10.77
CA TYR A 38 12.48 -2.95 -11.14
C TYR A 38 11.12 -2.62 -11.79
N LYS A 39 10.76 -1.34 -11.92
CA LYS A 39 9.42 -0.91 -12.38
C LYS A 39 9.04 -1.34 -13.80
N TYR A 40 9.98 -1.78 -14.62
CA TYR A 40 9.71 -2.28 -15.98
C TYR A 40 9.68 -3.82 -16.05
N PHE A 41 10.08 -4.51 -14.98
CA PHE A 41 10.15 -5.97 -14.93
C PHE A 41 8.82 -6.54 -14.44
N ARG A 42 7.98 -6.97 -15.38
CA ARG A 42 6.62 -7.50 -15.12
C ARG A 42 6.58 -8.51 -13.97
N GLU A 43 7.57 -9.42 -13.93
CA GLU A 43 7.70 -10.48 -12.92
C GLU A 43 7.86 -9.96 -11.49
N THR A 44 8.45 -8.77 -11.33
CA THR A 44 8.64 -8.16 -10.01
C THR A 44 7.45 -7.35 -9.56
N LYS A 45 6.58 -6.93 -10.48
CA LYS A 45 5.53 -5.95 -10.20
C LYS A 45 4.48 -6.45 -9.20
N ALA A 46 4.07 -7.71 -9.30
CA ALA A 46 3.15 -8.31 -8.34
C ALA A 46 3.70 -8.24 -6.91
N PHE A 47 4.97 -8.62 -6.74
CA PHE A 47 5.65 -8.50 -5.44
C PHE A 47 5.75 -7.04 -4.98
N LEU A 48 6.12 -6.11 -5.86
CA LEU A 48 6.26 -4.70 -5.52
C LEU A 48 4.92 -4.09 -5.07
N SER A 49 3.82 -4.42 -5.75
CA SER A 49 2.47 -3.99 -5.35
C SER A 49 2.11 -4.53 -3.97
N SER A 50 2.32 -5.83 -3.70
CA SER A 50 2.06 -6.41 -2.37
C SER A 50 2.96 -5.80 -1.29
N PHE A 51 4.24 -5.55 -1.60
CA PHE A 51 5.19 -4.93 -0.68
C PHE A 51 4.75 -3.51 -0.29
N LEU A 52 4.36 -2.69 -1.27
CA LEU A 52 3.88 -1.33 -1.04
C LEU A 52 2.55 -1.32 -0.26
N ALA A 53 1.64 -2.26 -0.53
CA ALA A 53 0.39 -2.41 0.23
C ALA A 53 0.65 -2.79 1.70
N ASN A 54 1.60 -3.69 1.95
CA ASN A 54 2.00 -4.03 3.31
C ASN A 54 2.67 -2.85 4.01
N LEU A 55 3.51 -2.10 3.30
CA LEU A 55 4.17 -0.91 3.83
C LEU A 55 3.18 0.19 4.19
N SER A 56 2.19 0.46 3.34
CA SER A 56 1.12 1.41 3.69
C SER A 56 0.31 0.94 4.89
N THR A 57 0.02 -0.36 4.99
CA THR A 57 -0.66 -0.93 6.16
C THR A 57 0.13 -0.71 7.45
N VAL A 58 1.45 -0.94 7.44
CA VAL A 58 2.31 -0.68 8.61
C VAL A 58 2.32 0.80 8.96
N TYR A 59 2.49 1.70 7.99
CA TYR A 59 2.42 3.14 8.25
C TYR A 59 1.07 3.56 8.83
N PHE A 60 -0.03 3.03 8.30
CA PHE A 60 -1.37 3.28 8.81
C PHE A 60 -1.54 2.84 10.27
N GLN A 61 -1.12 1.61 10.60
CA GLN A 61 -1.21 1.04 11.95
C GLN A 61 -0.38 1.80 12.99
N HIS A 62 0.70 2.45 12.56
CA HIS A 62 1.55 3.28 13.43
C HIS A 62 1.21 4.77 13.39
N HIS A 63 0.08 5.16 12.81
CA HIS A 63 -0.37 6.55 12.69
C HIS A 63 0.59 7.46 11.90
N LEU A 64 1.43 6.88 11.05
CA LEU A 64 2.32 7.59 10.12
C LEU A 64 1.55 7.94 8.84
N PHE A 65 0.51 8.78 8.99
CA PHE A 65 -0.50 9.00 7.95
C PHE A 65 0.05 9.67 6.69
N LYS A 66 1.02 10.58 6.83
CA LYS A 66 1.63 11.27 5.68
C LYS A 66 2.43 10.31 4.81
N GLU A 67 3.21 9.43 5.44
CA GLU A 67 3.98 8.38 4.80
C GLU A 67 3.05 7.34 4.16
N CYS A 68 2.00 6.96 4.89
CA CYS A 68 0.95 6.07 4.39
C CYS A 68 0.31 6.63 3.13
N GLU A 69 -0.13 7.90 3.14
CA GLU A 69 -0.75 8.56 1.99
C GLU A 69 0.22 8.59 0.80
N THR A 70 1.46 9.02 1.03
CA THR A 70 2.49 9.13 -0.02
C THR A 70 2.72 7.80 -0.73
N ILE A 71 2.84 6.70 0.02
CA ILE A 71 3.04 5.36 -0.55
C ILE A 71 1.77 4.83 -1.21
N THR A 72 0.61 5.12 -0.63
CA THR A 72 -0.67 4.66 -1.19
C THR A 72 -0.99 5.35 -2.52
N LEU A 73 -0.63 6.63 -2.69
CA LEU A 73 -0.72 7.34 -3.98
C LEU A 73 0.12 6.65 -5.07
N GLN A 74 1.34 6.23 -4.73
CA GLN A 74 2.21 5.53 -5.68
C GLN A 74 1.69 4.13 -6.01
N LEU A 75 1.14 3.44 -5.00
CA LEU A 75 0.49 2.14 -5.18
C LEU A 75 -0.74 2.25 -6.08
N LEU A 76 -1.53 3.32 -5.95
CA LEU A 76 -2.68 3.59 -6.81
C LEU A 76 -2.26 3.68 -8.27
N VAL A 77 -1.28 4.52 -8.59
CA VAL A 77 -0.74 4.68 -9.95
C VAL A 77 -0.25 3.34 -10.50
N LEU A 78 0.52 2.60 -9.69
CA LEU A 78 1.03 1.29 -10.09
C LEU A 78 -0.11 0.28 -10.35
N ALA A 79 -1.16 0.28 -9.52
CA ALA A 79 -2.29 -0.62 -9.67
C ALA A 79 -3.10 -0.31 -10.95
N GLU A 80 -3.27 0.96 -11.30
CA GLU A 80 -3.91 1.39 -12.56
C GLU A 80 -3.11 0.96 -13.79
N GLU A 81 -1.80 1.22 -13.80
CA GLU A 81 -0.91 0.82 -14.90
C GLU A 81 -0.93 -0.69 -15.15
N LEU A 82 -1.10 -1.48 -14.08
CA LEU A 82 -1.03 -2.94 -14.12
C LEU A 82 -2.38 -3.63 -14.16
N LYS A 83 -3.47 -2.87 -14.01
CA LYS A 83 -4.84 -3.41 -13.93
C LYS A 83 -4.99 -4.44 -12.80
N ILE A 84 -4.37 -4.15 -11.65
CA ILE A 84 -4.47 -4.97 -10.42
C ILE A 84 -5.60 -4.38 -9.58
N TYR A 85 -6.82 -4.82 -9.85
CA TYR A 85 -8.05 -4.14 -9.40
C TYR A 85 -8.33 -4.28 -7.90
N ASP A 86 -7.88 -5.34 -7.27
CA ASP A 86 -7.89 -5.53 -5.81
C ASP A 86 -7.02 -4.47 -5.11
N ILE A 87 -5.79 -4.28 -5.60
CA ILE A 87 -4.87 -3.25 -5.08
C ILE A 87 -5.37 -1.84 -5.41
N LEU A 88 -6.00 -1.66 -6.58
CA LEU A 88 -6.62 -0.39 -6.96
C LEU A 88 -7.73 -0.01 -5.96
N GLY A 89 -8.65 -0.94 -5.70
CA GLY A 89 -9.74 -0.74 -4.75
C GLY A 89 -9.24 -0.49 -3.33
N PHE A 90 -8.26 -1.28 -2.87
CA PHE A 90 -7.58 -1.07 -1.59
C PHE A 90 -7.00 0.35 -1.48
N SER A 91 -6.28 0.80 -2.50
CA SER A 91 -5.60 2.10 -2.50
C SER A 91 -6.62 3.25 -2.48
N GLN A 92 -7.72 3.11 -3.22
CA GLN A 92 -8.82 4.08 -3.21
C GLN A 92 -9.45 4.19 -1.81
N VAL A 93 -9.78 3.07 -1.16
CA VAL A 93 -10.35 3.12 0.19
C VAL A 93 -9.37 3.74 1.19
N ARG A 94 -8.11 3.31 1.18
CA ARG A 94 -7.07 3.81 2.09
C ARG A 94 -6.87 5.32 1.94
N LEU A 95 -6.76 5.82 0.71
CA LEU A 95 -6.67 7.27 0.44
C LEU A 95 -7.96 7.98 0.84
N GLY A 96 -9.11 7.38 0.58
CA GLY A 96 -10.40 7.93 0.98
C GLY A 96 -10.50 8.14 2.49
N ILE A 97 -10.00 7.19 3.29
CA ILE A 97 -9.90 7.34 4.75
C ILE A 97 -8.97 8.51 5.10
N LEU A 98 -7.73 8.49 4.59
CA LEU A 98 -6.68 9.47 4.92
C LEU A 98 -7.04 10.91 4.51
N GLN A 99 -7.84 11.06 3.44
CA GLN A 99 -8.24 12.34 2.86
C GLN A 99 -9.68 12.74 3.23
N HIS A 100 -10.36 11.97 4.07
CA HIS A 100 -11.78 12.14 4.40
C HIS A 100 -12.69 12.27 3.15
N ASN A 101 -12.42 11.44 2.13
CA ASN A 101 -13.10 11.45 0.84
C ASN A 101 -14.01 10.23 0.70
N SER A 102 -15.29 10.38 1.06
CA SER A 102 -16.30 9.32 0.99
C SER A 102 -16.50 8.76 -0.41
N ASP A 103 -16.48 9.62 -1.43
CA ASP A 103 -16.66 9.18 -2.83
C ASP A 103 -15.55 8.23 -3.28
N LEU A 104 -14.33 8.45 -2.79
CA LEU A 104 -13.20 7.58 -3.08
C LEU A 104 -13.29 6.25 -2.33
N ILE A 105 -13.78 6.28 -1.08
CA ILE A 105 -14.09 5.07 -0.31
C ILE A 105 -15.13 4.22 -1.05
N ASP A 106 -16.24 4.83 -1.46
CA ASP A 106 -17.35 4.13 -2.12
C ASP A 106 -16.91 3.50 -3.45
N LYS A 107 -16.10 4.22 -4.23
CA LYS A 107 -15.50 3.68 -5.47
C LYS A 107 -14.64 2.46 -5.18
N GLY A 108 -13.76 2.54 -4.18
CA GLY A 108 -12.88 1.45 -3.80
C GLY A 108 -13.63 0.22 -3.31
N ILE A 109 -14.59 0.38 -2.41
CA ILE A 109 -15.42 -0.73 -1.90
C ILE A 109 -16.24 -1.36 -3.03
N THR A 110 -16.83 -0.54 -3.91
CA THR A 110 -17.60 -1.04 -5.05
C THR A 110 -16.73 -1.89 -5.97
N LEU A 111 -15.52 -1.41 -6.30
CA LEU A 111 -14.58 -2.16 -7.15
C LEU A 111 -14.21 -3.51 -6.52
N LEU A 112 -13.89 -3.53 -5.22
CA LEU A 112 -13.53 -4.75 -4.51
C LEU A 112 -14.65 -5.79 -4.47
N ARG A 113 -15.91 -5.34 -4.28
CA ARG A 113 -17.07 -6.23 -4.35
C ARG A 113 -17.28 -6.78 -5.76
N LEU A 114 -17.10 -5.97 -6.80
CA LEU A 114 -17.18 -6.43 -8.20
C LEU A 114 -16.12 -7.48 -8.54
N THR A 115 -14.95 -7.42 -7.90
CA THR A 115 -13.88 -8.43 -8.06
C THR A 115 -13.94 -9.57 -7.03
N LYS A 116 -14.99 -9.61 -6.19
CA LYS A 116 -15.24 -10.67 -5.19
C LYS A 116 -14.20 -10.74 -4.06
N GLU A 117 -13.61 -9.60 -3.70
CA GLU A 117 -12.60 -9.49 -2.63
C GLU A 117 -13.23 -9.32 -1.24
N GLU A 118 -14.20 -10.17 -0.89
CA GLU A 118 -15.04 -10.02 0.32
C GLU A 118 -14.25 -10.00 1.63
N ALA A 119 -13.13 -10.74 1.70
CA ALA A 119 -12.27 -10.72 2.88
C ALA A 119 -11.60 -9.36 3.07
N LEU A 120 -11.14 -8.74 1.98
CA LEU A 120 -10.52 -7.43 1.98
C LEU A 120 -11.54 -6.33 2.27
N VAL A 121 -12.75 -6.43 1.71
CA VAL A 121 -13.88 -5.52 2.01
C VAL A 121 -14.14 -5.48 3.51
N LYS A 122 -14.25 -6.63 4.18
CA LYS A 122 -14.48 -6.69 5.64
C LYS A 122 -13.38 -6.02 6.46
N ILE A 123 -12.12 -6.18 6.05
CA ILE A 123 -10.98 -5.53 6.70
C ILE A 123 -11.08 -4.01 6.55
N LEU A 124 -11.34 -3.53 5.34
CA LEU A 124 -11.41 -2.11 5.04
C LEU A 124 -12.64 -1.42 5.65
N GLU A 125 -13.80 -2.09 5.69
CA GLU A 125 -14.99 -1.59 6.40
C GLU A 125 -14.72 -1.40 7.89
N LYS A 126 -13.95 -2.32 8.50
CA LYS A 126 -13.51 -2.14 9.89
C LYS A 126 -12.63 -0.89 10.02
N GLU A 127 -11.64 -0.70 9.15
CA GLU A 127 -10.79 0.48 9.19
C GLU A 127 -11.57 1.79 8.98
N ILE A 128 -12.54 1.82 8.06
CA ILE A 128 -13.43 2.97 7.85
C ILE A 128 -14.19 3.31 9.13
N ASN A 129 -14.75 2.29 9.81
CA ASN A 129 -15.49 2.49 11.07
C ASN A 129 -14.58 2.93 12.22
N ASP A 130 -13.38 2.37 12.33
CA ASP A 130 -12.41 2.73 13.38
C ASP A 130 -11.95 4.20 13.22
N PHE A 131 -11.87 4.71 11.99
CA PHE A 131 -11.35 6.06 11.68
C PHE A 131 -12.40 7.14 11.43
N SER A 132 -13.65 6.79 11.16
CA SER A 132 -14.76 7.75 11.09
C SER A 132 -15.14 8.36 12.45
N ASN A 133 -14.57 7.83 13.54
CA ASN A 133 -14.79 8.26 14.91
C ASN A 133 -13.61 9.06 15.51
N LEU A 134 -12.57 9.36 14.72
CA LEU A 134 -11.42 10.20 15.07
C LEU A 134 -11.57 11.60 14.49
#